data_AF-A0A522RXF3-F1
#
_entry.id   AF-A0A522RXF3-F1
#
_cell.length_a   1.000
_cell.length_b   1.000
_cell.length_c   1.000
_cell.angle_alpha   90.00
_cell.angle_beta   90.00
_cell.angle_gamma   90.00
#
_symmetry.space_group_name_H-M   'P 1'
#
loop_
_entity.id
_entity.type
_entity.pdbx_description
1 polymer ?
#
loop_
_entity_poly.entity_id
_entity_poly.type
_entity_poly.pdbx_seq_one_letter_code
_entity_poly.pdbx_strand_id
1 'polypeptide(L)'
;MPRALGRVDPWQEGFVKTSHLEKMMVGALLVAIALPVWAAGGNGNLMQITTHVRQTMSGMPPIPPRTLTSTVCTRAGQLDRQGLAELNSKGQCKITQYQKQGNVIRFEEVCTAPMAVTSRGEFHLTGGPDFTGSMHTTFSAAGHAIAVDTAYTGKKLGSCNYQPPKSAD
;
A
#
# COMPACT_ATOMS: atom_id res chain seq x y z
N MET A 1 -36.74 -34.23 -23.14
CA MET A 1 -38.19 -34.20 -22.86
C MET A 1 -38.48 -35.20 -21.75
N PRO A 2 -39.46 -35.03 -20.82
CA PRO A 2 -40.42 -33.94 -20.52
C PRO A 2 -40.07 -33.23 -19.17
N ARG A 3 -40.58 -32.08 -18.70
CA ARG A 3 -41.82 -31.27 -18.73
C ARG A 3 -42.58 -31.35 -17.38
N ALA A 4 -43.08 -30.19 -16.94
CA ALA A 4 -44.15 -29.94 -15.94
C ALA A 4 -43.71 -29.71 -14.48
N LEU A 5 -44.31 -28.84 -13.64
CA LEU A 5 -45.21 -27.64 -13.71
C LEU A 5 -45.64 -27.42 -12.23
N GLY A 6 -45.83 -26.19 -11.77
CA GLY A 6 -46.57 -25.88 -10.53
C GLY A 6 -46.31 -24.44 -10.06
N ARG A 7 -47.17 -23.47 -10.38
CA ARG A 7 -48.42 -23.03 -9.70
C ARG A 7 -48.14 -21.93 -8.65
N VAL A 8 -48.50 -20.67 -8.92
CA VAL A 8 -49.72 -19.89 -8.51
C VAL A 8 -49.94 -19.87 -6.99
N ASP A 9 -50.23 -18.77 -6.27
CA ASP A 9 -50.96 -17.50 -6.56
C ASP A 9 -50.75 -16.54 -5.33
N PRO A 10 -51.60 -15.54 -4.94
CA PRO A 10 -51.50 -14.09 -5.20
C PRO A 10 -51.71 -13.21 -3.91
N TRP A 11 -52.03 -11.90 -4.06
CA TRP A 11 -52.41 -10.88 -3.03
C TRP A 11 -51.22 -10.19 -2.30
N GLN A 12 -51.15 -8.88 -2.10
CA GLN A 12 -52.16 -7.84 -1.91
C GLN A 12 -51.78 -6.55 -2.65
N GLU A 13 -52.75 -5.98 -3.36
CA GLU A 13 -52.73 -4.65 -3.94
C GLU A 13 -52.95 -3.59 -2.86
N GLY A 14 -52.01 -2.66 -2.71
CA GLY A 14 -52.15 -1.46 -1.88
C GLY A 14 -52.86 -0.36 -2.67
N PHE A 15 -54.15 -0.19 -2.38
CA PHE A 15 -54.97 0.94 -2.80
C PHE A 15 -54.43 2.25 -2.17
N VAL A 16 -53.89 3.17 -2.97
CA VAL A 16 -53.69 4.57 -2.55
C VAL A 16 -54.48 5.48 -3.47
N LYS A 17 -55.47 6.10 -2.84
CA LYS A 17 -56.54 6.94 -3.36
C LYS A 17 -55.98 8.31 -3.77
N THR A 18 -55.97 8.60 -5.06
CA THR A 18 -55.65 9.92 -5.62
C THR A 18 -56.91 10.79 -5.68
N SER A 19 -56.93 11.87 -4.90
CA SER A 19 -57.89 12.98 -5.04
C SER A 19 -57.18 14.18 -5.66
N HIS A 20 -57.76 14.66 -6.76
CA HIS A 20 -57.37 15.84 -7.53
C HIS A 20 -57.30 17.11 -6.67
N LEU A 21 -56.29 17.96 -6.90
CA LEU A 21 -56.45 19.34 -7.36
C LEU A 21 -55.09 20.06 -7.43
N GLU A 22 -54.87 20.76 -8.55
CA GLU A 22 -54.06 21.97 -8.69
C GLU A 22 -52.63 22.00 -8.12
N LYS A 23 -51.62 21.89 -9.00
CA LYS A 23 -50.75 23.02 -9.37
C LYS A 23 -49.65 22.62 -10.36
N MET A 24 -49.34 23.59 -11.19
CA MET A 24 -48.36 23.66 -12.26
C MET A 24 -46.97 23.10 -11.89
N MET A 25 -46.29 22.49 -12.87
CA MET A 25 -44.98 22.89 -13.40
C MET A 25 -44.12 21.70 -13.86
N VAL A 26 -43.76 21.75 -15.15
CA VAL A 26 -42.45 21.44 -15.73
C VAL A 26 -41.81 20.11 -15.29
N GLY A 27 -42.12 19.04 -16.04
CA GLY A 27 -41.42 17.75 -15.95
C GLY A 27 -40.10 17.79 -16.72
N ALA A 28 -38.99 18.05 -16.01
CA ALA A 28 -37.64 17.94 -16.53
C ALA A 28 -37.16 16.47 -16.54
N LEU A 29 -36.63 16.07 -17.69
CA LEU A 29 -36.05 14.77 -18.02
C LEU A 29 -34.74 14.54 -17.22
N LEU A 30 -34.76 13.65 -16.22
CA LEU A 30 -33.57 13.26 -15.46
C LEU A 30 -32.87 12.06 -16.12
N VAL A 31 -31.85 12.37 -16.94
CA VAL A 31 -30.89 11.41 -17.49
C VAL A 31 -29.83 11.12 -16.42
N ALA A 32 -29.82 9.89 -15.90
CA ALA A 32 -28.79 9.43 -14.97
C ALA A 32 -27.48 9.14 -15.73
N ILE A 33 -26.51 10.05 -15.63
CA ILE A 33 -25.17 9.90 -16.19
C ILE A 33 -24.34 9.04 -15.23
N ALA A 34 -24.13 7.77 -15.59
CA ALA A 34 -23.13 6.91 -14.93
C ALA A 34 -21.74 7.32 -15.41
N LEU A 35 -21.05 8.18 -14.66
CA LEU A 35 -19.64 8.49 -14.92
C LEU A 35 -18.76 7.33 -14.42
N PRO A 36 -17.88 6.77 -15.27
CA PRO A 36 -16.86 5.85 -14.79
C PRO A 36 -15.91 6.61 -13.86
N VAL A 37 -15.76 6.15 -12.63
CA VAL A 37 -14.71 6.63 -11.71
C VAL A 37 -13.39 6.07 -12.22
N TRP A 38 -12.66 6.86 -13.01
CA TRP A 38 -11.26 6.58 -13.30
C TRP A 38 -10.49 6.87 -12.02
N ALA A 39 -9.92 5.83 -11.42
CA ALA A 39 -9.00 5.97 -10.30
C ALA A 39 -7.87 6.93 -10.73
N ALA A 40 -7.81 8.11 -10.10
CA ALA A 40 -6.85 9.15 -10.44
C ALA A 40 -5.42 8.68 -10.12
N GLY A 41 -4.70 8.23 -11.14
CA GLY A 41 -3.24 8.12 -11.09
C GLY A 41 -2.64 9.51 -10.90
N GLY A 42 -1.76 9.66 -9.91
CA GLY A 42 -1.14 10.94 -9.57
C GLY A 42 0.28 11.06 -10.12
N ASN A 43 0.83 12.28 -10.14
CA ASN A 43 2.26 12.46 -10.38
C ASN A 43 3.07 11.83 -9.23
N GLY A 44 4.01 10.95 -9.58
CA GLY A 44 4.93 10.28 -8.66
C GLY A 44 6.40 10.55 -8.99
N ASN A 45 7.29 10.08 -8.12
CA ASN A 45 8.74 10.09 -8.34
C ASN A 45 9.20 8.71 -8.82
N LEU A 46 9.86 8.66 -9.97
CA LEU A 46 10.58 7.48 -10.42
C LEU A 46 11.91 7.42 -9.66
N MET A 47 12.04 6.46 -8.76
CA MET A 47 13.18 6.31 -7.87
C MET A 47 13.99 5.08 -8.25
N GLN A 48 15.31 5.21 -8.27
CA GLN A 48 16.23 4.08 -8.21
C GLN A 48 16.62 3.85 -6.76
N ILE A 49 16.35 2.65 -6.26
CA ILE A 49 16.73 2.21 -4.92
C ILE A 49 17.85 1.19 -5.07
N THR A 50 19.03 1.56 -4.60
CA THR A 50 20.17 0.66 -4.43
C THR A 50 20.19 0.14 -3.00
N THR A 51 20.29 -1.17 -2.84
CA THR A 51 20.23 -1.89 -1.58
C THR A 51 21.48 -2.75 -1.43
N HIS A 52 22.27 -2.52 -0.39
CA HIS A 52 23.40 -3.35 -0.02
C HIS A 52 23.02 -4.23 1.17
N VAL A 53 23.06 -5.54 0.99
CA VAL A 53 22.63 -6.51 1.99
C VAL A 53 23.84 -7.25 2.52
N ARG A 54 23.97 -7.30 3.85
CA ARG A 54 24.90 -8.15 4.59
C ARG A 54 24.09 -9.05 5.50
N GLN A 55 24.30 -10.36 5.39
CA GLN A 55 23.58 -11.33 6.18
C GLN A 55 24.57 -12.13 7.03
N THR A 56 24.22 -12.31 8.30
CA THR A 56 24.94 -13.17 9.23
C THR A 56 23.97 -14.20 9.81
N MET A 57 24.46 -15.42 9.99
CA MET A 57 23.66 -16.54 10.50
C MET A 57 24.51 -17.34 11.48
N SER A 58 23.96 -17.60 12.66
CA SER A 58 24.67 -18.30 13.72
C SER A 58 25.05 -19.72 13.29
N GLY A 59 26.35 -20.06 13.39
CA GLY A 59 26.86 -21.39 13.09
C GLY A 59 27.12 -21.67 11.60
N MET A 60 27.00 -20.66 10.73
CA MET A 60 27.33 -20.78 9.30
C MET A 60 28.43 -19.79 8.90
N PRO A 61 29.20 -20.09 7.83
CA PRO A 61 30.14 -19.13 7.25
C PRO A 61 29.44 -17.83 6.83
N PRO A 62 30.16 -16.67 6.84
CA PRO A 62 29.61 -15.41 6.38
C PRO A 62 29.09 -15.51 4.94
N ILE A 63 27.88 -15.02 4.70
CA ILE A 63 27.31 -14.95 3.35
C ILE A 63 27.91 -13.73 2.65
N PRO A 64 28.38 -13.87 1.39
CA PRO A 64 28.92 -12.74 0.64
C PRO A 64 27.89 -11.59 0.53
N PRO A 65 28.31 -10.33 0.76
CA PRO A 65 27.44 -9.17 0.58
C PRO A 65 26.89 -9.10 -0.84
N ARG A 66 25.65 -8.64 -0.98
CA ARG A 66 24.98 -8.48 -2.28
C ARG A 66 24.51 -7.05 -2.46
N THR A 67 24.51 -6.59 -3.72
CA THR A 67 23.96 -5.29 -4.10
C THR A 67 22.81 -5.53 -5.07
N LEU A 68 21.67 -4.92 -4.79
CA LEU A 68 20.45 -5.00 -5.59
C LEU A 68 20.04 -3.58 -5.97
N THR A 69 19.72 -3.37 -7.24
CA THR A 69 19.19 -2.10 -7.72
C THR A 69 17.80 -2.36 -8.28
N SER A 70 16.84 -1.55 -7.85
CA SER A 70 15.47 -1.60 -8.34
C SER A 70 14.96 -0.21 -8.68
N THR A 71 14.10 -0.12 -9.67
CA THR A 71 13.44 1.13 -10.04
C THR A 71 11.97 1.03 -9.64
N VAL A 72 11.49 1.97 -8.82
CA VAL A 72 10.14 1.97 -8.28
C VAL A 72 9.50 3.34 -8.46
N CYS A 73 8.19 3.36 -8.72
CA CYS A 73 7.40 4.57 -8.71
C CYS A 73 6.87 4.80 -7.30
N THR A 74 7.22 5.95 -6.70
CA THR A 74 6.80 6.34 -5.35
C THR A 74 5.91 7.56 -5.39
N ARG A 75 5.17 7.81 -4.30
CA ARG A 75 4.41 9.06 -4.15
C ARG A 75 5.35 10.26 -4.34
N ALA A 76 4.81 11.33 -4.93
CA ALA A 76 5.50 12.62 -4.94
C ALA A 76 5.83 13.11 -3.52
N GLY A 77 6.89 13.92 -3.40
CA GLY A 77 7.35 14.46 -2.13
C GLY A 77 8.51 13.68 -1.51
N GLN A 78 8.71 13.91 -0.20
CA GLN A 78 9.75 13.25 0.59
C GLN A 78 9.25 11.93 1.15
N LEU A 79 10.17 11.04 1.50
CA LEU A 79 9.84 9.84 2.26
C LEU A 79 9.27 10.23 3.63
N ASP A 80 8.09 9.69 3.94
CA ASP A 80 7.38 9.88 5.20
C ASP A 80 6.83 8.54 5.71
N ARG A 81 6.05 8.57 6.80
CA ARG A 81 5.48 7.34 7.39
C ARG A 81 4.60 6.58 6.40
N GLN A 82 3.82 7.28 5.57
CA GLN A 82 2.92 6.63 4.62
C GLN A 82 3.71 6.02 3.47
N GLY A 83 4.72 6.72 2.95
CA GLY A 83 5.66 6.18 1.96
C GLY A 83 6.40 4.94 2.46
N LEU A 84 6.81 4.92 3.74
CA LEU A 84 7.39 3.72 4.36
C LEU A 84 6.41 2.55 4.40
N ALA A 85 5.17 2.79 4.85
CA ALA A 85 4.15 1.75 4.92
C ALA A 85 3.83 1.16 3.53
N GLU A 86 3.89 1.97 2.48
CA GLU A 86 3.65 1.52 1.10
C GLU A 86 4.80 0.72 0.51
N LEU A 87 6.04 1.11 0.80
CA LEU A 87 7.22 0.32 0.42
C LEU A 87 7.21 -1.05 1.10
N ASN A 88 6.65 -1.10 2.31
CA ASN A 88 6.57 -2.28 3.16
C ASN A 88 5.19 -2.95 3.16
N SER A 89 4.33 -2.68 2.17
CA SER A 89 2.94 -3.17 2.16
C SER A 89 2.80 -4.69 1.94
N LYS A 90 3.91 -5.44 1.90
CA LYS A 90 3.92 -6.88 1.66
C LYS A 90 3.97 -7.63 2.99
N GLY A 91 2.86 -8.29 3.34
CA GLY A 91 2.73 -9.06 4.57
C GLY A 91 2.03 -8.29 5.69
N GLN A 92 1.94 -8.90 6.88
CA GLN A 92 1.33 -8.27 8.05
C GLN A 92 2.38 -7.45 8.82
N CYS A 93 2.93 -6.43 8.17
CA CYS A 93 3.95 -5.54 8.72
C CYS A 93 3.34 -4.22 9.19
N LYS A 94 3.79 -3.72 10.34
CA LYS A 94 3.36 -2.45 10.93
C LYS A 94 4.55 -1.58 11.27
N ILE A 95 4.48 -0.32 10.86
CA ILE A 95 5.43 0.71 11.28
C ILE A 95 5.04 1.23 12.67
N THR A 96 5.90 0.93 13.63
CA THR A 96 5.82 1.32 15.04
C THR A 96 6.99 2.26 15.39
N GLN A 97 6.91 2.92 16.54
CA GLN A 97 7.97 3.81 17.06
C GLN A 97 8.50 4.83 16.04
N TYR A 98 7.64 5.31 15.14
CA TYR A 98 8.03 6.28 14.12
C TYR A 98 8.36 7.63 14.77
N GLN A 99 9.55 8.13 14.48
CA GLN A 99 10.03 9.44 14.90
C GLN A 99 10.70 10.14 13.73
N LYS A 100 10.38 11.42 13.52
CA LYS A 100 11.06 12.28 12.56
C LYS A 100 11.65 13.47 13.30
N GLN A 101 12.96 13.66 13.21
CA GLN A 101 13.68 14.79 13.80
C GLN A 101 14.51 15.45 12.71
N GLY A 102 14.09 16.63 12.27
CA GLY A 102 14.70 17.31 11.13
C GLY A 102 14.66 16.46 9.87
N ASN A 103 15.84 16.13 9.35
CA ASN A 103 16.01 15.29 8.17
C ASN A 103 16.23 13.80 8.49
N VAL A 104 16.09 13.37 9.74
CA VAL A 104 16.27 11.96 10.13
C VAL A 104 14.93 11.34 10.50
N ILE A 105 14.64 10.18 9.93
CA ILE A 105 13.50 9.32 10.28
C ILE A 105 14.04 8.08 10.97
N ARG A 106 13.48 7.73 12.14
CA ARG A 106 13.72 6.46 12.83
C ARG A 106 12.39 5.74 13.01
N PHE A 107 12.40 4.43 12.83
CA PHE A 107 11.19 3.62 12.98
C PHE A 107 11.54 2.17 13.29
N GLU A 108 10.57 1.46 13.83
CA GLU A 108 10.61 0.01 13.97
C GLU A 108 9.49 -0.59 13.13
N GLU A 109 9.81 -1.61 12.36
CA GLU A 109 8.86 -2.40 11.61
C GLU A 109 8.72 -3.77 12.28
N VAL A 110 7.47 -4.14 12.56
CA VAL A 110 7.13 -5.44 13.14
C VAL A 110 6.21 -6.17 12.17
N CYS A 111 6.66 -7.30 11.66
CA CYS A 111 5.89 -8.21 10.82
C CYS A 111 5.46 -9.43 11.62
N THR A 112 4.18 -9.80 11.57
CA THR A 112 3.65 -10.99 12.26
C THR A 112 3.46 -12.20 11.36
N ALA A 113 3.42 -12.01 10.03
CA ALA A 113 3.24 -13.08 9.06
C ALA A 113 3.98 -12.77 7.75
N PRO A 114 4.51 -13.80 7.03
CA PRO A 114 4.43 -15.24 7.34
C PRO A 114 5.36 -15.71 8.47
N MET A 115 6.31 -14.87 8.89
CA MET A 115 7.16 -15.13 10.05
C MET A 115 7.29 -13.84 10.87
N ALA A 116 7.50 -14.00 12.18
CA ALA A 116 7.72 -12.87 13.07
C ALA A 116 9.09 -12.25 12.77
N VAL A 117 9.11 -10.97 12.41
CA VAL A 117 10.33 -10.21 12.10
C VAL A 117 10.24 -8.85 12.74
N THR A 118 11.35 -8.41 13.36
CA THR A 118 11.52 -7.04 13.81
C THR A 118 12.68 -6.41 13.07
N SER A 119 12.44 -5.25 12.47
CA SER A 119 13.42 -4.44 11.76
C SER A 119 13.48 -3.05 12.38
N ARG A 120 14.68 -2.52 12.60
CA ARG A 120 14.89 -1.13 13.04
C ARG A 120 15.54 -0.35 11.91
N GLY A 121 14.90 0.73 11.49
CA GLY A 121 15.32 1.53 10.34
C GLY A 121 15.66 2.97 10.71
N GLU A 122 16.65 3.52 10.01
CA GLU A 122 17.00 4.94 10.04
C GLU A 122 17.17 5.46 8.61
N PHE A 123 16.50 6.55 8.26
CA PHE A 123 16.63 7.22 6.95
C PHE A 123 17.03 8.67 7.13
N HIS A 124 17.99 9.11 6.31
CA HIS A 124 18.39 10.51 6.17
C HIS A 124 17.82 11.08 4.88
N LEU A 125 16.99 12.11 5.02
CA LEU A 125 16.38 12.86 3.95
C LEU A 125 17.32 13.96 3.45
N THR A 126 17.24 14.27 2.16
CA THR A 126 18.06 15.31 1.51
C THR A 126 17.33 16.65 1.33
N GLY A 127 16.08 16.76 1.80
CA GLY A 127 15.21 17.89 1.48
C GLY A 127 14.39 17.67 0.20
N GLY A 128 14.72 16.66 -0.60
CA GLY A 128 13.97 16.20 -1.75
C GLY A 128 13.54 14.73 -1.65
N PRO A 129 13.24 14.10 -2.80
CA PRO A 129 12.87 12.69 -2.86
C PRO A 129 14.05 11.74 -2.63
N ASP A 130 15.28 12.22 -2.75
CA ASP A 130 16.49 11.42 -2.52
C ASP A 130 16.70 11.17 -1.03
N PHE A 131 17.21 9.98 -0.69
CA PHE A 131 17.49 9.61 0.69
C PHE A 131 18.60 8.56 0.78
N THR A 132 19.19 8.45 1.96
CA THR A 132 20.00 7.29 2.35
C THR A 132 19.39 6.66 3.59
N GLY A 133 19.69 5.40 3.86
CA GLY A 133 19.27 4.81 5.12
C GLY A 133 19.92 3.48 5.41
N SER A 134 19.60 2.96 6.58
CA SER A 134 20.01 1.67 7.05
C SER A 134 18.85 0.97 7.75
N MET A 135 18.87 -0.35 7.72
CA MET A 135 17.93 -1.17 8.45
C MET A 135 18.67 -2.38 9.02
N HIS A 136 18.44 -2.63 10.30
CA HIS A 136 18.90 -3.82 10.99
C HIS A 136 17.71 -4.71 11.30
N THR A 137 17.71 -5.91 10.73
CA THR A 137 16.62 -6.87 10.84
C THR A 137 17.13 -8.13 11.53
N THR A 138 16.38 -8.60 12.53
CA THR A 138 16.68 -9.84 13.24
C THR A 138 15.46 -10.75 13.23
N PHE A 139 15.67 -12.01 12.87
CA PHE A 139 14.63 -13.04 12.92
C PHE A 139 15.26 -14.42 13.14
N SER A 140 14.43 -15.39 13.48
CA SER A 140 14.84 -16.79 13.60
C SER A 140 14.20 -17.61 12.49
N ALA A 141 15.00 -18.42 11.80
CA ALA A 141 14.51 -19.35 10.78
C ALA A 141 15.26 -20.68 10.91
N ALA A 142 14.53 -21.80 10.82
CA ALA A 142 15.08 -23.15 10.94
C ALA A 142 15.97 -23.38 12.19
N GLY A 143 15.66 -22.72 13.30
CA GLY A 143 16.43 -22.82 14.55
C GLY A 143 17.73 -21.97 14.60
N HIS A 144 18.01 -21.19 13.56
CA HIS A 144 19.16 -20.28 13.52
C HIS A 144 18.73 -18.83 13.70
N ALA A 145 19.50 -18.08 14.48
CA ALA A 145 19.37 -16.63 14.55
C ALA A 145 20.01 -16.02 13.28
N ILE A 146 19.24 -15.19 12.59
CA ILE A 146 19.66 -14.49 11.38
C ILE A 146 19.59 -12.99 11.64
N ALA A 147 20.69 -12.30 11.36
CA ALA A 147 20.73 -10.84 11.34
C ALA A 147 21.07 -10.36 9.93
N VAL A 148 20.31 -9.37 9.46
CA VAL A 148 20.44 -8.76 8.14
C VAL A 148 20.63 -7.27 8.32
N ASP A 149 21.80 -6.79 7.93
CA ASP A 149 22.10 -5.37 7.83
C ASP A 149 21.92 -4.93 6.38
N THR A 150 21.06 -3.93 6.19
CA THR A 150 20.73 -3.40 4.88
C THR A 150 21.06 -1.91 4.83
N ALA A 151 21.79 -1.48 3.81
CA ALA A 151 22.00 -0.06 3.51
C ALA A 151 21.27 0.31 2.23
N TYR A 152 20.57 1.45 2.24
CA TYR A 152 19.75 1.95 1.15
C TYR A 152 20.29 3.26 0.61
N THR A 153 20.15 3.44 -0.70
CA THR A 153 20.29 4.73 -1.37
C THR A 153 19.15 4.88 -2.36
N GLY A 154 18.29 5.87 -2.13
CA GLY A 154 17.23 6.27 -3.04
C GLY A 154 17.64 7.51 -3.83
N LYS A 155 17.61 7.41 -5.16
CA LYS A 155 17.85 8.54 -6.07
C LYS A 155 16.70 8.72 -7.03
N LYS A 156 16.21 9.94 -7.20
CA LYS A 156 15.21 10.27 -8.21
C LYS A 156 15.84 10.24 -9.60
N LEU A 157 15.23 9.46 -10.48
CA LEU A 157 15.54 9.41 -11.91
C LEU A 157 14.61 10.33 -12.73
N GLY A 158 13.39 10.58 -12.23
CA GLY A 158 12.41 11.39 -12.95
C GLY A 158 11.02 11.31 -12.33
N SER A 159 9.99 11.52 -13.15
CA SER A 159 8.59 11.41 -12.75
C SER A 159 7.96 10.13 -13.32
N CYS A 160 6.91 9.65 -12.67
CA CYS A 160 6.13 8.49 -13.13
C CYS A 160 4.65 8.69 -12.79
N ASN A 161 3.77 7.89 -13.42
CA ASN A 161 2.38 7.82 -13.01
C ASN A 161 2.25 6.89 -11.80
N TYR A 162 2.00 7.47 -10.63
CA TYR A 162 1.90 6.72 -9.38
C TYR A 162 0.47 6.25 -9.15
N GLN A 163 0.36 4.93 -9.00
CA GLN A 163 -0.85 4.26 -8.54
C GLN A 163 -0.59 3.79 -7.10
N PRO A 164 -1.37 4.22 -6.10
CA PRO A 164 -1.19 3.73 -4.75
C PRO A 164 -1.42 2.22 -4.69
N PRO A 165 -0.66 1.49 -3.85
CA PRO A 165 -0.89 0.06 -3.67
C PRO A 165 -2.31 -0.15 -3.14
N LYS A 166 -3.01 -1.15 -3.70
CA LYS A 166 -4.35 -1.52 -3.28
C LYS A 166 -4.29 -2.00 -1.83
N SER A 167 -5.10 -1.42 -0.94
CA SER A 167 -5.25 -1.93 0.42
C SER A 167 -5.72 -3.39 0.36
N ALA A 168 -5.08 -4.26 1.12
CA ALA A 168 -5.62 -5.59 1.37
C ALA A 168 -6.72 -5.41 2.43
N ASP A 169 -7.95 -5.21 1.96
CA ASP A 169 -9.16 -5.33 2.80
C ASP A 169 -9.44 -6.81 3.14
#